data_AF-A0A7S4M667-F1
#
_entry.id   AF-A0A7S4M667-F1
#
_cell.length_a   1.000
_cell.length_b   1.000
_cell.length_c   1.000
_cell.angle_alpha   90.00
_cell.angle_beta   90.00
_cell.angle_gamma   90.00
#
_symmetry.space_group_name_H-M   'P 1'
#
loop_
_entity.id
_entity.type
_entity.pdbx_description
1 polymer ?
#
loop_
_entity_poly.entity_id
_entity_poly.type
_entity_poly.pdbx_seq_one_letter_code
_entity_poly.pdbx_strand_id
1 'polypeptide(L)'
;MGRFLFDSAKTRAREAEMEKRRRRGLGAGLRDAKRSALMDDQDAWEENRLLSSGAAVRGTIDLDESHEDGGRVTLLVHQVQPPFLRGEKASFKVRGMGVTAATVKDNTSDFAKMAREGSETLRTIREKKERNAMRVKFWELGGTRMGK
;
A
#
# COMPACT_ATOMS: atom_id res chain seq x y z
N MET A 1 -15.49 -30.10 -21.58
CA MET A 1 -14.72 -30.67 -20.46
C MET A 1 -15.40 -30.21 -19.17
N GLY A 2 -15.54 -31.07 -18.16
CA GLY A 2 -16.20 -30.71 -16.88
C GLY A 2 -15.44 -29.60 -16.14
N ARG A 3 -16.10 -28.94 -15.18
CA ARG A 3 -15.53 -27.82 -14.40
C ARG A 3 -14.58 -28.33 -13.30
N PHE A 4 -14.85 -29.48 -12.71
CA PHE A 4 -14.00 -30.07 -11.67
C PHE A 4 -12.92 -30.98 -12.25
N LEU A 5 -11.74 -30.98 -11.61
CA LEU A 5 -10.60 -31.80 -12.02
C LEU A 5 -10.82 -33.30 -11.75
N PHE A 6 -11.58 -33.62 -10.70
CA PHE A 6 -11.89 -34.99 -10.32
C PHE A 6 -13.31 -35.39 -10.76
N ASP A 7 -13.41 -36.40 -11.62
CA ASP A 7 -14.67 -36.94 -12.08
C ASP A 7 -15.18 -38.04 -11.13
N SER A 8 -16.33 -37.79 -10.51
CA SER A 8 -17.04 -38.74 -9.65
C SER A 8 -18.54 -38.63 -9.96
N ALA A 9 -19.31 -39.68 -9.67
CA ALA A 9 -20.76 -39.65 -9.86
C ALA A 9 -21.44 -38.47 -9.13
N LYS A 10 -20.89 -38.07 -7.98
CA LYS A 10 -21.37 -36.92 -7.19
C LYS A 10 -21.03 -35.59 -7.85
N THR A 11 -19.80 -35.42 -8.33
CA THR A 11 -19.37 -34.17 -8.98
C THR A 11 -20.09 -33.97 -10.31
N ARG A 12 -20.30 -35.03 -11.09
CA ARG A 12 -21.07 -34.99 -12.34
C ARG A 12 -22.55 -34.65 -12.12
N ALA A 13 -23.18 -35.23 -11.08
CA ALA A 13 -24.55 -34.90 -10.72
C ALA A 13 -24.69 -33.42 -10.28
N ARG A 14 -23.73 -32.92 -9.48
CA ARG A 14 -23.67 -31.52 -9.04
C ARG A 14 -23.45 -30.57 -10.22
N GLU A 15 -22.57 -30.91 -11.16
CA GLU A 15 -22.35 -30.11 -12.37
C GLU A 15 -23.60 -30.04 -13.25
N ALA A 16 -24.27 -31.17 -13.47
CA ALA A 16 -25.52 -31.20 -14.25
C ALA A 16 -26.66 -30.42 -13.56
N GLU A 17 -26.72 -30.43 -12.23
CA GLU A 17 -27.66 -29.60 -11.47
C GLU A 17 -27.37 -28.10 -11.63
N MET A 18 -26.09 -27.72 -11.49
CA MET A 18 -25.64 -26.33 -11.68
C MET A 18 -25.88 -25.84 -13.11
N GLU A 19 -25.61 -26.68 -14.12
CA GLU A 19 -25.90 -26.38 -15.52
C GLU A 19 -27.39 -26.23 -15.78
N LYS A 20 -28.23 -27.11 -15.20
CA LYS A 20 -29.69 -26.95 -15.24
C LYS A 20 -30.13 -25.66 -14.56
N ARG A 21 -29.48 -25.24 -13.47
CA ARG A 21 -29.75 -23.97 -12.78
C ARG A 21 -29.37 -22.76 -13.65
N ARG A 22 -28.22 -22.80 -14.32
CA ARG A 22 -27.75 -21.76 -15.27
C ARG A 22 -28.65 -21.69 -16.51
N ARG A 23 -29.00 -22.84 -17.11
CA ARG A 23 -29.90 -22.93 -18.27
C ARG A 23 -31.34 -22.54 -17.94
N ARG A 24 -31.77 -22.78 -16.71
CA ARG A 24 -33.03 -22.22 -16.15
C ARG A 24 -32.93 -20.74 -15.81
N GLY A 25 -31.81 -20.08 -16.11
CA GLY A 25 -31.56 -18.63 -15.99
C GLY A 25 -32.44 -17.75 -16.90
N LEU A 26 -33.67 -18.18 -17.18
CA LEU A 26 -34.75 -17.47 -17.86
C LEU A 26 -35.99 -17.44 -16.95
N GLY A 27 -35.80 -17.15 -15.66
CA GLY A 27 -36.90 -17.18 -14.68
C GLY A 27 -36.67 -16.48 -13.34
N ALA A 28 -35.52 -15.85 -13.10
CA ALA A 28 -35.36 -14.91 -11.99
C ALA A 28 -35.84 -13.53 -12.45
N GLY A 29 -37.14 -13.40 -12.69
CA GLY A 29 -37.74 -12.16 -13.15
C GLY A 29 -37.40 -11.01 -12.20
N LEU A 30 -36.85 -9.92 -12.75
CA LEU A 30 -36.76 -8.57 -12.17
C LEU A 30 -36.60 -8.50 -10.63
N ARG A 31 -35.79 -9.39 -10.04
CA ARG A 31 -35.51 -9.36 -8.61
C ARG A 31 -34.18 -8.65 -8.45
N ASP A 32 -34.27 -7.40 -7.99
CA ASP A 32 -33.19 -6.49 -7.63
C ASP A 32 -31.88 -6.74 -8.38
N ALA A 33 -31.60 -5.97 -9.43
CA ALA A 33 -30.33 -6.02 -10.16
C ALA A 33 -29.10 -6.04 -9.22
N LYS A 34 -29.21 -5.37 -8.07
CA LYS A 34 -28.23 -5.38 -6.99
C LYS A 34 -28.02 -6.77 -6.36
N ARG A 35 -29.08 -7.55 -6.18
CA ARG A 35 -29.02 -8.91 -5.62
C ARG A 35 -28.45 -9.91 -6.63
N SER A 36 -28.75 -9.75 -7.92
CA SER A 36 -28.12 -10.55 -8.98
C SER A 36 -26.62 -10.28 -9.01
N ALA A 37 -26.21 -9.01 -9.04
CA ALA A 37 -24.80 -8.63 -9.04
C ALA A 37 -24.03 -9.18 -7.84
N LEU A 38 -24.62 -9.14 -6.63
CA LEU A 38 -24.00 -9.74 -5.44
C LEU A 38 -23.87 -11.27 -5.53
N MET A 39 -24.82 -11.96 -6.18
CA MET A 39 -24.76 -13.39 -6.39
C MET A 39 -23.70 -13.75 -7.45
N ASP A 40 -23.59 -12.96 -8.51
CA ASP A 40 -22.57 -13.10 -9.55
C ASP A 40 -21.16 -12.89 -8.98
N ASP A 41 -20.98 -11.85 -8.15
CA ASP A 41 -19.72 -11.57 -7.46
C ASP A 41 -19.34 -12.71 -6.50
N GLN A 42 -20.32 -13.28 -5.80
CA GLN A 42 -20.11 -14.41 -4.89
C GLN A 42 -19.72 -15.67 -5.68
N ASP A 43 -20.43 -15.99 -6.76
CA ASP A 43 -20.12 -17.13 -7.63
C ASP A 43 -18.72 -17.00 -8.26
N ALA A 44 -18.32 -15.78 -8.67
CA ALA A 44 -16.98 -15.49 -9.20
C ALA A 44 -15.88 -15.65 -8.14
N TRP A 45 -16.15 -15.23 -6.89
CA TRP A 45 -15.21 -15.41 -5.78
C TRP A 45 -15.01 -16.89 -5.43
N GLU A 46 -16.08 -17.67 -5.43
CA GLU A 46 -16.04 -19.12 -5.23
C GLU A 46 -15.27 -19.82 -6.35
N GLU A 47 -15.47 -19.43 -7.61
CA GLU A 47 -14.74 -19.97 -8.75
C GLU A 47 -13.24 -19.70 -8.65
N ASN A 48 -12.84 -18.48 -8.31
CA ASN A 48 -11.42 -18.14 -8.13
C ASN A 48 -10.78 -18.94 -7.00
N ARG A 49 -11.53 -19.22 -5.91
CA ARG A 49 -11.06 -20.07 -4.82
C ARG A 49 -10.87 -21.52 -5.26
N LEU A 50 -11.79 -22.07 -6.04
CA LEU A 50 -11.71 -23.44 -6.58
C LEU A 50 -10.56 -23.61 -7.59
N LEU A 51 -10.29 -22.59 -8.40
CA LEU A 51 -9.15 -22.54 -9.33
C LEU A 51 -7.83 -22.48 -8.57
N SER A 52 -7.74 -21.58 -7.58
CA SER A 52 -6.53 -21.43 -6.76
C SER A 52 -6.21 -22.67 -5.93
N SER A 53 -7.24 -23.41 -5.49
CA SER A 53 -7.05 -24.66 -4.74
C SER A 53 -6.76 -25.88 -5.62
N GLY A 54 -6.71 -25.72 -6.96
CA GLY A 54 -6.49 -26.81 -7.91
C GLY A 54 -7.63 -27.83 -8.00
N ALA A 55 -8.80 -27.53 -7.43
CA ALA A 55 -9.96 -28.43 -7.43
C ALA A 55 -10.78 -28.31 -8.73
N ALA A 56 -10.64 -27.19 -9.44
CA ALA A 56 -11.34 -26.92 -10.69
C ALA A 56 -10.35 -26.54 -11.81
N VAL A 57 -10.77 -26.81 -13.04
CA VAL A 57 -10.08 -26.33 -14.25
C VAL A 57 -10.95 -25.24 -14.86
N ARG A 58 -10.32 -24.19 -15.41
CA ARG A 58 -11.04 -23.10 -16.07
C ARG A 58 -11.87 -23.68 -17.21
N GLY A 59 -13.18 -23.45 -17.18
CA GLY A 59 -14.11 -23.90 -18.22
C GLY A 59 -13.81 -23.29 -19.59
N THR A 60 -14.35 -23.89 -20.64
CA THR A 60 -14.32 -23.32 -22.00
C THR A 60 -15.09 -22.00 -22.01
N ILE A 61 -14.43 -20.94 -22.48
CA ILE A 61 -15.06 -19.64 -22.66
C ILE A 61 -15.92 -19.76 -23.93
N ASP A 62 -17.24 -19.59 -23.78
CA ASP A 62 -18.12 -19.44 -24.95
C ASP A 62 -17.79 -18.10 -25.61
N LEU A 63 -17.15 -18.18 -26.78
CA LEU A 63 -16.78 -17.03 -27.62
C LEU A 63 -17.88 -16.66 -28.64
N ASP A 64 -18.98 -17.40 -28.64
CA ASP A 64 -20.14 -17.16 -29.51
C ASP A 64 -21.14 -16.23 -28.81
N GLU A 65 -20.67 -15.04 -28.43
CA GLU A 65 -21.58 -13.95 -28.10
C GLU A 65 -22.17 -13.43 -29.42
N SER A 66 -23.40 -13.85 -29.73
CA SER A 66 -24.20 -13.25 -30.78
C SER A 66 -24.42 -11.77 -30.44
N HIS A 67 -23.57 -10.90 -30.97
CA HIS A 67 -23.75 -9.45 -30.98
C HIS A 67 -24.96 -9.09 -31.87
N GLU A 68 -26.17 -9.49 -31.49
CA GLU A 68 -27.35 -8.73 -31.93
C GLU A 68 -27.23 -7.34 -31.30
N ASP A 69 -27.35 -6.31 -32.13
CA ASP A 69 -27.14 -4.87 -31.89
C ASP A 69 -27.93 -4.29 -30.69
N GLY A 70 -27.63 -4.76 -29.48
CA GLY A 70 -28.16 -4.27 -28.22
C GLY A 70 -27.50 -2.94 -27.85
N GLY A 71 -28.07 -1.85 -28.37
CA GLY A 71 -27.88 -0.50 -27.84
C GLY A 71 -26.49 0.08 -28.03
N ARG A 72 -26.26 0.79 -29.13
CA ARG A 72 -25.08 1.66 -29.29
C ARG A 72 -25.02 2.66 -28.14
N VAL A 73 -24.15 2.44 -27.17
CA VAL A 73 -23.87 3.36 -26.06
C VAL A 73 -22.92 4.45 -26.57
N THR A 74 -23.41 5.67 -26.76
CA THR A 74 -22.54 6.81 -27.08
C THR A 74 -21.81 7.25 -25.81
N LEU A 75 -20.53 6.89 -25.70
CA LEU A 75 -19.68 7.28 -24.57
C LEU A 75 -19.14 8.69 -24.79
N LEU A 76 -19.56 9.65 -23.97
CA LEU A 76 -18.89 10.94 -23.85
C LEU A 76 -17.71 10.79 -22.87
N VAL A 77 -16.52 10.56 -23.41
CA VAL A 77 -15.29 10.47 -22.62
C VAL A 77 -14.76 11.88 -22.36
N HIS A 78 -14.91 12.35 -21.12
CA HIS A 78 -14.12 13.48 -20.67
C HIS A 78 -12.67 13.02 -20.46
N GLN A 79 -11.75 13.50 -21.30
CA GLN A 79 -10.33 13.35 -21.01
C GLN A 79 -9.96 14.24 -19.81
N VAL A 80 -10.01 13.65 -18.62
CA VAL A 80 -9.48 14.27 -17.41
C VAL A 80 -7.96 14.13 -17.49
N GLN A 81 -7.31 15.14 -18.09
CA GLN A 81 -5.86 15.24 -18.02
C GLN A 81 -5.48 15.47 -16.56
N PRO A 82 -4.70 14.58 -15.95
CA PRO A 82 -4.33 14.75 -14.56
C PRO A 82 -3.43 16.00 -14.42
N PRO A 83 -3.47 16.68 -13.27
CA PRO A 83 -2.92 18.02 -13.11
C PRO A 83 -1.42 18.13 -13.40
N PHE A 84 -0.68 17.03 -13.33
CA PHE A 84 0.76 16.98 -13.66
C PHE A 84 1.06 16.97 -15.16
N LEU A 85 0.08 16.67 -16.01
CA LEU A 85 0.20 16.67 -17.48
C LEU A 85 -0.37 17.94 -18.13
N ARG A 86 -1.15 18.73 -17.40
CA ARG A 86 -1.62 20.06 -17.83
C ARG A 86 -0.40 20.98 -17.74
N GLY A 87 0.20 21.32 -18.89
CA GLY A 87 1.48 22.07 -19.04
C GLY A 87 1.58 23.46 -18.39
N GLU A 88 0.68 23.79 -17.47
CA GLU A 88 0.84 24.84 -16.49
C GLU A 88 1.87 24.36 -15.47
N LYS A 89 3.15 24.69 -15.75
CA LYS A 89 4.34 24.53 -14.88
C LYS A 89 4.01 23.73 -13.64
N ALA A 90 4.13 22.39 -13.74
CA ALA A 90 3.85 21.42 -12.68
C ALA A 90 4.14 22.08 -11.34
N SER A 91 3.10 22.66 -10.74
CA SER A 91 3.30 23.44 -9.55
C SER A 91 3.44 22.37 -8.51
N PHE A 92 4.69 21.94 -8.32
CA PHE A 92 5.22 21.41 -7.08
C PHE A 92 5.14 22.51 -6.00
N LYS A 93 4.04 23.29 -5.96
CA LYS A 93 3.42 23.68 -4.72
C LYS A 93 2.81 22.36 -4.28
N VAL A 94 3.44 21.58 -3.41
CA VAL A 94 3.32 21.76 -1.95
C VAL A 94 1.89 22.20 -1.59
N ARG A 95 0.88 21.71 -2.32
CA ARG A 95 -0.53 21.96 -2.04
C ARG A 95 -0.84 21.01 -0.90
N GLY A 96 -0.69 21.52 0.31
CA GLY A 96 -0.95 20.78 1.55
C GLY A 96 0.27 20.16 2.22
N MET A 97 1.50 20.44 1.76
CA MET A 97 2.69 19.98 2.46
C MET A 97 3.25 21.08 3.38
N GLY A 98 2.50 21.38 4.44
CA GLY A 98 3.06 21.79 5.73
C GLY A 98 3.92 20.69 6.37
N VAL A 99 4.63 19.93 5.53
CA VAL A 99 5.55 18.85 5.84
C VAL A 99 6.91 19.21 5.24
N THR A 100 7.37 20.44 5.49
CA THR A 100 8.66 20.46 6.20
C THR A 100 8.32 19.84 7.56
N ALA A 101 8.35 18.51 7.64
CA ALA A 101 8.09 17.83 8.89
C ALA A 101 8.97 18.53 9.92
N ALA A 102 8.37 19.13 10.95
CA ALA A 102 9.16 19.63 12.05
C ALA A 102 10.04 18.44 12.47
N THR A 103 11.37 18.62 12.42
CA THR A 103 12.34 17.55 12.72
C THR A 103 12.06 16.95 14.10
N VAL A 104 11.42 17.74 14.97
CA VAL A 104 10.91 17.34 16.26
C VAL A 104 9.38 17.43 16.26
N LYS A 105 8.72 16.28 16.42
CA LYS A 105 7.26 16.15 16.52
C LYS A 105 6.70 16.69 17.84
N ASP A 106 7.46 16.61 18.92
CA ASP A 106 7.14 17.15 20.24
C ASP A 106 8.40 17.67 20.93
N ASN A 107 8.48 18.99 21.09
CA ASN A 107 9.62 19.67 21.68
C ASN A 107 9.76 19.47 23.20
N THR A 108 8.69 19.04 23.87
CA THR A 108 8.71 18.79 25.32
C THR A 108 9.23 17.40 25.68
N SER A 109 9.31 16.49 24.70
CA SER A 109 9.80 15.13 24.89
C SER A 109 11.25 15.11 25.39
N ASP A 110 11.55 14.18 26.30
CA ASP A 110 12.89 14.04 26.88
C ASP A 110 13.95 13.74 25.81
N PHE A 111 13.58 12.97 24.79
CA PHE A 111 14.46 12.69 23.65
C PHE A 111 14.82 13.97 22.88
N ALA A 112 13.86 14.86 22.62
CA ALA A 112 14.12 16.12 21.95
C ALA A 112 14.99 17.07 22.79
N LYS A 113 14.77 17.11 24.11
CA LYS A 113 15.59 17.90 25.03
C LYS A 113 17.03 17.38 25.08
N MET A 114 17.23 16.07 25.26
CA MET A 114 18.56 15.45 25.28
C MET A 114 19.32 15.64 23.96
N ALA A 115 18.65 15.60 22.81
CA ALA A 115 19.28 15.84 21.52
C ALA A 115 19.72 17.31 21.34
N ARG A 116 18.97 18.27 21.90
CA ARG A 116 19.28 19.71 21.83
C ARG A 116 20.36 20.13 22.82
N GLU A 117 20.26 19.65 24.06
CA GLU A 117 21.15 20.03 25.16
C GLU A 117 22.45 19.20 25.19
N GLY A 118 22.39 17.99 24.64
CA GLY A 118 23.51 17.05 24.63
C GLY A 118 23.72 16.36 25.98
N SER A 119 24.88 15.71 26.13
CA SER A 119 25.23 14.97 27.36
C SER A 119 25.94 15.88 28.37
N GLU A 120 25.35 16.01 29.57
CA GLU A 120 25.93 16.76 30.69
C GLU A 120 27.30 16.22 31.10
N THR A 121 27.45 14.89 31.16
CA THR A 121 28.72 14.27 31.56
C THR A 121 29.85 14.63 30.60
N LEU A 122 29.60 14.59 29.29
CA LEU A 122 30.58 14.99 28.28
C LEU A 122 30.93 16.47 28.39
N ARG A 123 29.96 17.34 28.70
CA ARG A 123 30.20 18.76 28.94
C ARG A 123 31.15 18.95 30.12
N THR A 124 30.91 18.31 31.26
CA THR A 124 31.79 18.42 32.43
C THR A 124 33.20 17.87 32.17
N ILE A 125 33.34 16.78 31.41
CA ILE A 125 34.63 16.21 31.02
C ILE A 125 35.39 17.18 30.12
N ARG A 126 34.72 17.78 29.13
CA ARG A 126 35.34 18.75 28.22
C ARG A 126 35.80 20.00 28.96
N GLU A 127 34.96 20.55 29.84
CA GLU A 127 35.31 21.71 30.68
C GLU A 127 36.52 21.41 31.58
N LYS A 128 36.57 20.23 32.21
CA LYS A 128 37.73 19.80 33.00
C LYS A 128 38.98 19.65 32.13
N LYS A 129 38.86 19.08 30.93
CA LYS A 129 39.97 18.92 30.00
C LYS A 129 40.52 20.27 29.54
N GLU A 130 39.66 21.20 29.14
CA GLU A 130 40.05 22.55 28.70
C GLU A 130 40.71 23.33 29.85
N ARG A 131 40.13 23.27 31.06
CA ARG A 131 40.73 23.86 32.27
C ARG A 131 42.11 23.28 32.58
N ASN A 132 42.26 21.96 32.46
CA ASN A 132 43.53 21.28 32.69
C ASN A 132 44.57 21.56 31.60
N ALA A 133 44.14 21.75 30.34
CA ALA A 133 45.03 22.10 29.24
C ALA A 133 45.63 23.50 29.40
N MET A 134 44.85 24.46 29.93
CA MET A 134 45.32 25.82 30.21
C MET A 134 46.20 25.91 31.46
N ARG A 135 46.25 24.85 32.29
CA ARG A 135 47.10 24.82 33.47
C ARG A 135 48.55 24.61 33.04
N VAL A 136 49.38 25.64 33.20
CA VAL A 136 50.83 25.51 33.12
C VAL A 136 51.24 24.41 34.10
N LYS A 137 51.85 23.34 33.60
CA LYS A 137 52.38 22.28 34.46
C LYS A 137 53.54 22.88 35.23
N PHE A 138 53.27 23.31 36.46
CA PHE A 138 54.26 23.89 37.37
C PHE A 138 55.53 23.03 37.54
N TRP A 139 55.43 21.72 37.30
CA TRP A 139 56.53 20.75 37.38
C TRP A 139 57.34 20.61 36.08
N GLU A 140 56.87 21.13 34.94
CA GLU A 140 57.69 21.26 33.73
C GLU A 140 58.61 22.48 33.88
N LEU A 141 59.56 22.37 34.81
CA LEU A 141 60.62 23.34 35.09
C LEU A 141 61.75 23.30 34.03
N GLY A 142 61.42 22.85 32.81
CA GLY A 142 62.37 22.73 31.71
C GLY A 142 62.42 24.03 30.91
N GLY A 143 63.46 24.85 31.14
CA GLY A 143 63.72 26.06 30.35
C GLY A 143 63.43 27.40 31.04
N THR A 144 63.00 27.42 32.31
CA THR A 144 62.88 28.67 33.07
C THR A 144 64.23 29.12 33.62
N ARG A 145 64.52 30.42 33.53
CA ARG A 145 65.78 31.07 33.97
C ARG A 145 65.93 31.20 35.50
N MET A 146 65.32 30.31 36.29
CA MET A 146 65.52 30.21 37.74
C MET A 146 66.41 28.99 37.99
N GLY A 147 67.71 29.24 38.18
CA GLY A 147 68.73 28.19 38.27
C GLY A 147 69.99 28.50 37.47
N LYS A 148 70.51 29.72 37.60
CA LYS A 148 71.94 29.99 37.59
C LYS A 148 72.26 30.77 38.86
#